data_AF-A0A1Q7UPC7-F1
#
_entry.id   AF-A0A1Q7UPC7-F1
#
_cell.length_a   1.000
_cell.length_b   1.000
_cell.length_c   1.000
_cell.angle_alpha   90.00
_cell.angle_beta   90.00
_cell.angle_gamma   90.00
#
_symmetry.space_group_name_H-M   'P 1'
#
loop_
_entity.id
_entity.type
_entity.pdbx_description
1 polymer ?
#
loop_
_entity_poly.entity_id
_entity_poly.type
_entity_poly.pdbx_seq_one_letter_code
_entity_poly.pdbx_strand_id
1 'polypeptide(L)'
;MSSITSNSRMIYAFSRDGAVPFHATWHRLDRGRTPRNAIILSAVCAFILAAPTVVNYTAYLAVTSIATIGLYIAYALPILLRLMSKNFKPGPWHLPITATNFNYTPVVVLGTLLIITIWWFASARNWFRGPVIQGSEAELEAIEESVGETVHVEAGGAAGGQ
;
A
#
# COMPACT_ATOMS: atom_id res chain seq x y z
N MET A 1 -7.63 5.64 -16.18
CA MET A 1 -6.79 5.68 -17.41
C MET A 1 -5.29 5.63 -17.10
N SER A 2 -4.73 6.48 -16.23
CA SER A 2 -3.27 6.53 -15.96
C SER A 2 -2.66 5.21 -15.47
N SER A 3 -3.34 4.51 -14.55
CA SER A 3 -2.84 3.24 -13.99
C SER A 3 -2.70 2.12 -15.05
N ILE A 4 -3.70 1.96 -15.92
CA ILE A 4 -3.68 0.95 -17.01
C ILE A 4 -2.54 1.24 -18.00
N THR A 5 -2.30 2.50 -18.34
CA THR A 5 -1.21 2.90 -19.24
C THR A 5 0.17 2.61 -18.64
N SER A 6 0.38 2.87 -17.35
CA SER A 6 1.64 2.58 -16.68
C SER A 6 1.86 1.07 -16.52
N ASN A 7 0.84 0.37 -16.03
CA ASN A 7 0.91 -1.08 -15.76
C ASN A 7 1.17 -1.89 -17.03
N SER A 8 0.45 -1.60 -18.11
CA SER A 8 0.65 -2.30 -19.39
C SER A 8 2.05 -2.10 -19.99
N ARG A 9 2.65 -0.91 -19.82
CA ARG A 9 4.04 -0.64 -20.23
C ARG A 9 5.04 -1.44 -19.41
N MET A 10 4.79 -1.58 -18.11
CA MET A 10 5.65 -2.38 -17.21
C MET A 10 5.56 -3.88 -17.53
N ILE A 11 4.35 -4.41 -17.76
CA ILE A 11 4.13 -5.80 -18.19
C ILE A 11 4.83 -6.06 -19.53
N TYR A 12 4.71 -5.15 -20.49
CA TYR A 12 5.40 -5.26 -21.78
C TYR A 12 6.93 -5.30 -21.60
N ALA A 13 7.49 -4.42 -20.77
CA ALA A 13 8.93 -4.38 -20.51
C ALA A 13 9.44 -5.69 -19.86
N PHE A 14 8.76 -6.18 -18.82
CA PHE A 14 9.10 -7.45 -18.19
C PHE A 14 8.95 -8.65 -19.14
N SER A 15 7.97 -8.61 -20.04
CA SER A 15 7.79 -9.64 -21.06
C SER A 15 8.89 -9.60 -22.11
N ARG A 16 9.32 -8.41 -22.54
CA ARG A 16 10.47 -8.27 -23.43
C ARG A 16 11.75 -8.83 -22.80
N ASP A 17 11.88 -8.67 -21.49
CA ASP A 17 13.05 -9.12 -20.73
C ASP A 17 12.92 -10.60 -20.25
N GLY A 18 11.85 -11.31 -20.68
CA GLY A 18 11.65 -12.74 -20.39
C GLY A 18 11.24 -13.06 -18.94
N ALA A 19 10.87 -12.06 -18.14
CA ALA A 19 10.64 -12.20 -16.70
C ALA A 19 9.26 -12.77 -16.32
N VAL A 20 8.32 -12.92 -17.27
CA VAL A 20 6.95 -13.42 -17.01
C VAL A 20 6.63 -14.68 -17.84
N PRO A 21 5.79 -15.60 -17.34
CA PRO A 21 5.38 -16.78 -18.10
C PRO A 21 4.62 -16.36 -19.36
N PHE A 22 4.81 -17.10 -20.47
CA PHE A 22 4.25 -16.78 -21.79
C PHE A 22 4.66 -15.41 -22.35
N HIS A 23 5.84 -14.90 -21.99
CA HIS A 23 6.39 -13.61 -22.43
C HIS A 23 6.29 -13.35 -23.95
N ALA A 24 6.36 -14.40 -24.77
CA ALA A 24 6.20 -14.34 -26.23
C ALA A 24 4.84 -13.77 -26.69
N THR A 25 3.77 -13.91 -25.89
CA THR A 25 2.42 -13.42 -26.21
C THR A 25 2.22 -11.97 -25.78
N TRP A 26 2.78 -11.61 -24.62
CA TRP A 26 2.58 -10.32 -23.97
C TRP A 26 3.42 -9.19 -24.57
N HIS A 27 4.57 -9.51 -25.18
CA HIS A 27 5.43 -8.52 -25.85
C HIS A 27 4.97 -8.17 -27.29
N ARG A 28 3.90 -8.78 -27.82
CA ARG A 28 3.42 -8.46 -29.17
C ARG A 28 2.82 -7.05 -29.22
N LEU A 29 3.30 -6.23 -30.15
CA LEU A 29 2.80 -4.88 -30.40
C LEU A 29 1.93 -4.84 -31.66
N ASP A 30 0.88 -4.01 -31.61
CA ASP A 30 0.05 -3.70 -32.78
C ASP A 30 0.66 -2.58 -33.63
N ARG A 31 0.08 -2.29 -34.80
CA ARG A 31 0.53 -1.28 -35.78
C ARG A 31 0.73 0.12 -35.16
N GLY A 32 -0.01 0.45 -34.11
CA GLY A 32 0.10 1.70 -33.34
C GLY A 32 1.15 1.69 -32.22
N ARG A 33 2.01 0.66 -32.10
CA ARG A 33 2.99 0.46 -31.02
C ARG A 33 2.37 0.41 -29.61
N THR A 34 1.08 0.07 -29.53
CA THR A 34 0.37 -0.14 -28.26
C THR A 34 0.43 -1.63 -27.88
N PRO A 35 0.80 -1.97 -26.63
CA PRO A 35 0.85 -3.35 -26.17
C PRO A 35 -0.55 -3.86 -25.80
N ARG A 36 -1.39 -4.12 -26.81
CA ARG A 36 -2.80 -4.50 -26.63
C ARG A 36 -2.98 -5.72 -25.71
N ASN A 37 -2.16 -6.76 -25.90
CA ASN A 37 -2.26 -7.98 -25.10
C ASN A 37 -1.94 -7.74 -23.62
N ALA A 38 -1.00 -6.84 -23.31
CA ALA A 38 -0.67 -6.45 -21.94
C ALA A 38 -1.81 -5.64 -21.28
N ILE A 39 -2.49 -4.78 -22.06
CA ILE A 39 -3.66 -4.02 -21.58
C ILE A 39 -4.79 -4.99 -21.21
N ILE A 40 -5.14 -5.91 -22.10
CA ILE A 40 -6.20 -6.89 -21.86
C ILE A 40 -5.86 -7.76 -20.65
N LEU A 41 -4.62 -8.26 -20.56
CA LEU A 41 -4.16 -9.03 -19.40
C LEU A 41 -4.36 -8.26 -18.09
N SER A 42 -3.91 -7.00 -18.04
CA SER A 42 -4.05 -6.17 -16.84
C SER A 42 -5.51 -5.94 -16.44
N ALA A 43 -6.40 -5.72 -17.41
CA ALA A 43 -7.82 -5.51 -17.16
C ALA A 43 -8.47 -6.78 -16.63
N VAL A 44 -8.22 -7.93 -17.27
CA VAL A 44 -8.75 -9.23 -16.85
C VAL A 44 -8.27 -9.59 -15.44
N CYS A 45 -6.99 -9.41 -15.13
CA CYS A 45 -6.46 -9.63 -13.78
C CYS A 45 -7.15 -8.73 -12.74
N ALA A 46 -7.39 -7.46 -13.06
CA ALA A 46 -8.09 -6.54 -12.16
C ALA A 46 -9.54 -7.00 -11.89
N PHE A 47 -10.26 -7.45 -12.91
CA PHE A 47 -11.62 -7.99 -12.74
C PHE A 47 -11.62 -9.28 -11.91
N ILE A 48 -10.68 -10.18 -12.14
CA ILE A 48 -10.56 -11.42 -11.36
C ILE A 48 -10.27 -11.11 -9.88
N LEU A 49 -9.40 -10.14 -9.59
CA LEU A 49 -9.09 -9.74 -8.21
C LEU A 49 -10.23 -8.97 -7.54
N ALA A 50 -11.03 -8.23 -8.31
CA ALA A 50 -12.20 -7.52 -7.79
C ALA A 50 -13.43 -8.42 -7.59
N ALA A 51 -13.54 -9.54 -8.29
CA ALA A 51 -14.71 -10.41 -8.20
C ALA A 51 -14.97 -10.97 -6.77
N PRO A 52 -13.96 -11.43 -6.00
CA PRO A 52 -14.18 -11.87 -4.62
C PRO A 52 -14.61 -10.74 -3.69
N THR A 53 -14.21 -9.50 -3.96
CA THR A 53 -14.41 -8.38 -3.03
C THR A 53 -15.86 -7.93 -2.98
N VAL A 54 -16.68 -8.22 -4.00
CA VAL A 54 -18.10 -7.87 -4.01
C VAL A 54 -18.98 -8.92 -3.33
N VAL A 55 -18.48 -10.13 -3.10
CA VAL A 55 -19.28 -11.25 -2.57
C VAL A 55 -19.17 -11.38 -1.05
N ASN A 56 -18.02 -11.04 -0.46
CA ASN A 56 -17.77 -11.25 0.96
C ASN A 56 -16.85 -10.17 1.55
N TYR A 57 -17.27 -9.57 2.67
CA TYR A 57 -16.48 -8.63 3.46
C TYR A 57 -15.08 -9.13 3.83
N THR A 58 -14.97 -10.39 4.29
CA THR A 58 -13.69 -10.97 4.66
C THR A 58 -12.74 -11.04 3.46
N ALA A 59 -13.27 -11.30 2.26
CA ALA A 59 -12.49 -11.29 1.03
C ALA A 59 -12.05 -9.87 0.64
N TYR A 60 -12.91 -8.87 0.81
CA TYR A 60 -12.55 -7.46 0.62
C TYR A 60 -11.38 -7.03 1.52
N LEU A 61 -11.46 -7.34 2.81
CA LEU A 61 -10.39 -7.03 3.76
C LEU A 61 -9.08 -7.75 3.40
N ALA A 62 -9.15 -9.05 3.09
CA ALA A 62 -7.98 -9.83 2.71
C ALA A 62 -7.29 -9.27 1.46
N VAL A 63 -8.06 -8.99 0.39
CA VAL A 63 -7.52 -8.42 -0.87
C VAL A 63 -6.89 -7.05 -0.63
N THR A 64 -7.52 -6.20 0.17
CA THR A 64 -7.03 -4.85 0.49
C THR A 64 -5.72 -4.88 1.29
N SER A 65 -5.63 -5.77 2.30
CA SER A 65 -4.42 -5.96 3.09
C SER A 65 -3.27 -6.51 2.23
N ILE A 66 -3.54 -7.52 1.38
CA ILE A 66 -2.53 -8.09 0.49
C ILE A 66 -2.02 -7.05 -0.52
N ALA A 67 -2.92 -6.26 -1.10
CA ALA A 67 -2.53 -5.18 -2.02
C ALA A 67 -1.65 -4.14 -1.34
N THR A 68 -1.98 -3.76 -0.10
CA THR A 68 -1.20 -2.80 0.70
C THR A 68 0.19 -3.34 1.03
N ILE A 69 0.29 -4.59 1.49
CA ILE A 69 1.56 -5.25 1.80
C ILE A 69 2.42 -5.39 0.53
N GLY A 70 1.82 -5.85 -0.57
CA GLY A 70 2.50 -5.97 -1.86
C GLY A 70 3.02 -4.64 -2.38
N LEU A 71 2.26 -3.55 -2.21
CA LEU A 71 2.68 -2.20 -2.54
C LEU A 71 3.90 -1.76 -1.72
N TYR A 72 3.90 -2.00 -0.40
CA TYR A 72 5.04 -1.67 0.44
C TYR A 72 6.29 -2.46 0.06
N ILE A 73 6.16 -3.76 -0.24
CA ILE A 73 7.26 -4.59 -0.72
C ILE A 73 7.80 -4.03 -2.04
N ALA A 74 6.92 -3.68 -2.98
CA ALA A 74 7.30 -3.12 -4.28
C ALA A 74 8.05 -1.79 -4.16
N TYR A 75 7.70 -0.93 -3.19
CA TYR A 75 8.45 0.30 -2.90
C TYR A 75 9.76 0.06 -2.16
N ALA A 76 9.82 -0.94 -1.27
CA ALA A 76 11.03 -1.28 -0.54
C ALA A 76 12.09 -1.94 -1.42
N LEU A 77 11.68 -2.76 -2.40
CA LEU A 77 12.57 -3.53 -3.26
C LEU A 77 13.63 -2.68 -4.00
N PRO A 78 13.32 -1.58 -4.70
CA PRO A 78 14.34 -0.75 -5.35
C PRO A 78 15.29 -0.09 -4.35
N ILE A 79 14.82 0.25 -3.13
CA ILE A 79 15.67 0.80 -2.06
C ILE A 79 16.65 -0.27 -1.59
N LEU A 80 16.16 -1.49 -1.35
CA LEU A 80 16.97 -2.62 -0.93
C LEU A 80 18.02 -2.98 -1.98
N LEU A 81 17.61 -3.12 -3.25
CA LEU A 81 18.52 -3.40 -4.37
C LEU A 81 19.59 -2.30 -4.50
N ARG A 82 19.22 -1.04 -4.28
CA ARG A 82 20.18 0.08 -4.27
C ARG A 82 21.18 -0.03 -3.12
N LEU A 83 20.76 -0.40 -1.92
CA LEU A 83 21.65 -0.57 -0.76
C LEU A 83 22.59 -1.76 -0.90
N MET A 84 22.14 -2.84 -1.55
CA MET A 84 22.94 -4.04 -1.79
C MET A 84 23.94 -3.90 -2.95
N SER A 85 23.66 -3.00 -3.90
CA SER A 85 24.50 -2.79 -5.08
C SER A 85 25.75 -1.97 -4.75
N LYS A 86 26.91 -2.62 -4.68
CA LYS A 86 28.22 -1.96 -4.46
C LYS A 86 28.75 -1.18 -5.67
N ASN A 87 28.33 -1.54 -6.89
CA ASN A 87 28.90 -1.00 -8.15
C ASN A 87 27.92 -0.10 -8.92
N PHE A 88 27.07 0.64 -8.21
CA PHE A 88 26.08 1.50 -8.87
C PHE A 88 26.76 2.63 -9.65
N LYS A 89 26.56 2.65 -10.97
CA LYS A 89 26.98 3.75 -11.84
C LYS A 89 25.78 4.66 -12.09
N PRO A 90 25.80 5.94 -11.68
CA PRO A 90 24.76 6.90 -12.01
C PRO A 90 24.54 6.97 -13.53
N GLY A 91 23.28 7.03 -13.95
CA GLY A 91 22.95 7.24 -15.36
C GLY A 91 23.35 8.63 -15.85
N PRO A 92 23.40 8.87 -17.17
CA PRO A 92 23.81 10.16 -17.76
C PRO A 92 22.94 11.33 -17.30
N TRP A 93 21.70 11.04 -16.89
CA TRP A 93 20.81 12.00 -16.23
C TRP A 93 20.72 11.64 -14.74
N HIS A 94 21.45 12.37 -13.91
CA HIS A 94 21.37 12.26 -12.46
C HIS A 94 21.23 13.65 -11.83
N LEU A 95 20.33 13.79 -10.85
CA LEU A 95 20.29 14.97 -9.99
C LEU A 95 21.12 14.69 -8.73
N PRO A 96 22.24 15.41 -8.52
CA PRO A 96 22.97 15.29 -7.27
C PRO A 96 22.11 15.82 -6.12
N ILE A 97 22.14 15.10 -5.00
CA ILE A 97 21.45 15.50 -3.78
C ILE A 97 22.28 16.61 -3.13
N THR A 98 21.65 17.76 -2.90
CA THR A 98 22.19 18.91 -2.17
C THR A 98 21.32 19.18 -0.96
N ALA A 99 21.82 19.97 0.00
CA ALA A 99 21.03 20.37 1.15
C ALA A 99 19.72 21.10 0.74
N THR A 100 19.69 21.76 -0.41
CA THR A 100 18.49 22.50 -0.86
C THR A 100 17.43 21.60 -1.50
N ASN A 101 17.81 20.44 -2.06
CA ASN A 101 16.87 19.54 -2.75
C ASN A 101 16.60 18.22 -1.99
N PHE A 102 17.27 18.00 -0.86
CA PHE A 102 17.06 16.84 -0.02
C PHE A 102 15.68 16.88 0.64
N ASN A 103 14.98 15.74 0.67
CA ASN A 103 13.71 15.62 1.37
C ASN A 103 13.96 15.48 2.89
N TYR A 104 13.66 16.53 3.65
CA TYR A 104 13.85 16.57 5.11
C TYR A 104 12.73 15.88 5.92
N THR A 105 11.63 15.45 5.30
CA THR A 105 10.50 14.83 6.00
C THR A 105 10.93 13.64 6.88
N PRO A 106 11.76 12.68 6.43
CA PRO A 106 12.19 11.58 7.29
C PRO A 106 13.00 12.04 8.50
N VAL A 107 13.83 13.08 8.34
CA VAL A 107 14.67 13.62 9.43
C VAL A 107 13.79 14.24 10.50
N VAL A 108 12.82 15.07 10.11
CA VAL A 108 11.88 15.70 11.03
C VAL A 108 11.03 14.66 11.74
N VAL A 109 10.43 13.72 11.00
CA VAL A 109 9.56 12.69 11.58
C VAL A 109 10.31 11.83 12.58
N LEU A 110 11.49 11.31 12.23
CA LEU A 110 12.30 10.49 13.14
C LEU A 110 12.79 11.29 14.35
N GLY A 111 13.18 12.55 14.14
CA GLY A 111 13.56 13.46 15.22
C GLY A 111 12.41 13.71 16.19
N THR A 112 11.21 14.00 15.69
CA THR A 112 10.01 14.18 16.51
C THR A 112 9.66 12.92 17.28
N LEU A 113 9.65 11.75 16.64
CA LEU A 113 9.38 10.48 17.31
C LEU A 113 10.41 10.18 18.40
N LEU A 114 11.69 10.47 18.14
CA LEU A 114 12.75 10.33 19.14
C LEU A 114 12.51 11.25 20.34
N ILE A 115 12.19 12.53 20.10
CA ILE A 115 11.90 13.51 21.15
C ILE A 115 10.71 13.06 22.00
N ILE A 116 9.61 12.65 21.37
CA ILE A 116 8.42 12.15 22.06
C ILE A 116 8.78 10.92 22.90
N THR A 117 9.58 10.00 22.34
CA THR A 117 10.02 8.78 23.03
C THR A 117 10.89 9.14 24.25
N ILE A 118 11.87 10.02 24.10
CA ILE A 118 12.71 10.50 25.20
C ILE A 118 11.85 11.16 26.27
N TRP A 119 10.95 12.07 25.88
CA TRP A 119 10.04 12.75 26.80
C TRP A 119 9.12 11.78 27.54
N TRP A 120 8.62 10.75 26.86
CA TRP A 120 7.83 9.68 27.45
C TRP A 120 8.59 8.96 28.57
N PHE A 121 9.81 8.51 28.28
CA PHE A 121 10.63 7.77 29.24
C PHE A 121 11.16 8.64 30.39
N ALA A 122 11.51 9.90 30.10
CA ALA A 122 12.04 10.85 31.06
C ALA A 122 10.96 11.39 32.01
N SER A 123 9.76 11.67 31.51
CA SER A 123 8.73 12.37 32.28
C SER A 123 7.36 11.73 32.12
N ALA A 124 6.78 11.72 30.91
CA ALA A 124 5.33 11.51 30.73
C ALA A 124 4.83 10.20 31.35
N ARG A 125 5.62 9.11 31.30
CA ARG A 125 5.24 7.81 31.89
C ARG A 125 4.98 7.85 33.40
N ASN A 126 5.50 8.85 34.11
CA ASN A 126 5.38 8.93 35.58
C ASN A 126 4.14 9.70 36.04
N TRP A 127 3.49 10.49 35.17
CA TRP A 127 2.37 11.37 35.55
C TRP A 127 1.17 11.32 34.60
N PHE A 128 1.32 10.76 33.39
CA PHE A 128 0.20 10.56 32.46
C PHE A 128 -0.67 9.38 32.90
N ARG A 129 -1.88 9.66 33.41
CA ARG A 129 -2.83 8.66 33.93
C ARG A 129 -3.99 8.40 32.96
N GLY A 130 -3.67 8.25 31.67
CA GLY A 130 -4.65 7.87 30.63
C GLY A 130 -5.87 8.79 30.53
N PRO A 131 -6.82 8.46 29.65
CA PRO A 131 -8.12 9.11 29.59
C PRO A 131 -8.92 8.80 30.87
N VAL A 132 -9.42 9.84 31.54
CA VAL A 132 -10.42 9.65 32.61
C VAL A 132 -11.68 9.05 31.97
N ILE A 133 -12.37 8.12 32.61
CA ILE A 133 -13.63 7.57 32.11
C ILE A 133 -14.74 8.59 32.45
N GLN A 134 -15.37 9.22 31.44
CA GLN A 134 -16.38 10.28 31.67
C GLN A 134 -17.84 9.77 31.74
N GLY A 135 -18.10 8.48 31.61
CA GLY A 135 -19.46 7.90 31.62
C GLY A 135 -19.79 7.12 32.88
N SER A 136 -21.08 7.08 33.24
CA SER A 136 -21.64 6.04 34.13
C SER A 136 -21.44 4.66 33.49
N GLU A 137 -21.29 3.57 34.26
CA GLU A 137 -21.12 2.21 33.70
C GLU A 137 -22.23 1.86 32.69
N ALA A 138 -23.47 2.28 32.97
CA ALA A 138 -24.59 2.09 32.05
C ALA A 138 -24.46 2.86 30.72
N GLU A 139 -23.75 3.99 30.68
CA GLU A 139 -23.50 4.74 29.45
C GLU A 139 -22.33 4.14 28.65
N LEU A 140 -21.32 3.59 29.35
CA LEU A 140 -20.23 2.85 28.72
C LEU A 140 -20.72 1.56 28.09
N GLU A 141 -21.57 0.82 28.79
CA GLU A 141 -22.22 -0.38 28.28
C GLU A 141 -23.11 -0.06 27.07
N ALA A 142 -23.86 1.04 27.08
CA ALA A 142 -24.64 1.47 25.92
C ALA A 142 -23.77 1.88 24.72
N ILE A 143 -22.59 2.48 24.96
CA ILE A 143 -21.63 2.79 23.90
C ILE A 143 -21.01 1.50 23.35
N GLU A 144 -20.58 0.58 24.20
CA GLU A 144 -20.03 -0.72 23.79
C GLU A 144 -21.06 -1.56 23.04
N GLU A 145 -22.33 -1.55 23.46
CA GLU A 145 -23.44 -2.19 22.76
C GLU A 145 -23.68 -1.54 21.39
N SER A 146 -23.67 -0.21 21.29
CA SER A 146 -23.82 0.49 20.00
C SER A 146 -22.64 0.26 19.04
N VAL A 147 -21.41 0.14 19.56
CA VAL A 147 -20.22 -0.15 18.76
C VAL A 147 -20.22 -1.63 18.35
N GLY A 148 -20.63 -2.54 19.23
CA GLY A 148 -20.81 -3.95 18.92
C GLY A 148 -21.87 -4.15 17.84
N GLU A 149 -23.02 -3.49 17.96
CA GLU A 149 -24.08 -3.51 16.95
C GLU A 149 -23.60 -2.97 15.60
N THR A 150 -22.88 -1.85 15.57
CA THR A 150 -22.35 -1.32 14.30
C THR A 150 -21.32 -2.24 13.64
N VAL A 151 -20.42 -2.85 14.42
CA VAL A 151 -19.45 -3.83 13.88
C VAL A 151 -20.17 -5.09 13.38
N HIS A 152 -21.20 -5.57 14.09
CA HIS A 152 -22.01 -6.70 13.64
C HIS A 152 -22.89 -6.37 12.42
N VAL A 153 -23.40 -5.14 12.32
CA VAL A 153 -24.18 -4.65 11.17
C VAL A 153 -23.29 -4.43 9.95
N GLU A 154 -22.06 -3.93 10.12
CA GLU A 154 -21.11 -3.83 9.00
C GLU A 154 -20.61 -5.20 8.56
N ALA A 155 -20.28 -6.09 9.50
CA ALA A 155 -19.86 -7.46 9.18
C ALA A 155 -21.00 -8.29 8.55
N GLY A 156 -22.24 -8.10 9.01
CA GLY A 156 -23.43 -8.76 8.48
C GLY A 156 -23.95 -8.13 7.18
N GLY A 157 -23.90 -6.81 7.07
CA GLY A 157 -24.26 -6.05 5.86
C GLY A 157 -23.28 -6.28 4.72
N ALA A 158 -21.99 -6.43 5.02
CA ALA A 158 -20.98 -6.78 4.04
C ALA A 158 -20.89 -8.30 3.75
N ALA A 159 -21.68 -9.13 4.45
CA ALA A 159 -21.94 -10.53 4.12
C ALA A 159 -23.31 -10.76 3.45
N GLY A 160 -24.19 -9.74 3.38
CA GLY A 160 -25.57 -9.86 2.89
C GLY A 160 -25.96 -8.88 1.76
N GLY A 161 -25.05 -8.05 1.26
CA GLY A 161 -25.31 -7.07 0.20
C GLY A 161 -24.98 -7.57 -1.20
N GLN A 162 -25.98 -7.50 -2.08
CA GLN A 162 -25.99 -7.81 -3.52
C GLN A 162 -25.09 -6.90 -4.35
#